data_AF-A0A920KB03-F1
#
_entry.id   AF-A0A920KB03-F1
#
_cell.length_a   1.000
_cell.length_b   1.000
_cell.length_c   1.000
_cell.angle_alpha   90.00
_cell.angle_beta   90.00
_cell.angle_gamma   90.00
#
_symmetry.space_group_name_H-M   'P 1'
#
loop_
_entity.id
_entity.type
_entity.pdbx_description
1 polymer ?
#
loop_
_entity_poly.entity_id
_entity_poly.type
_entity_poly.pdbx_seq_one_letter_code
_entity_poly.pdbx_strand_id
1 'polypeptide(L)'
;MLLGWVSGAVLANRLSNLENIKYYFWEGVLKDRLFLVSSTDRNGKVINRPVLNWCFSSEPDEGSGGGRIPTPRGKMLGSSSIMEMVFVRGQPQDYDHWAQLGNRGWSFPMYFQSLKDGVIRWRFR
;
A
#
# COMPACT_ATOMS: atom_id res chain seq x y z
N MET A 1 -16.56 -1.99 -5.80
CA MET A 1 -15.57 -3.09 -5.89
C MET A 1 -14.26 -2.55 -5.32
N LEU A 2 -13.68 -3.22 -4.32
CA LEU A 2 -12.41 -2.84 -3.71
C LEU A 2 -11.35 -3.88 -4.05
N LEU A 3 -10.16 -3.41 -4.42
CA LEU A 3 -8.97 -4.25 -4.58
C LEU A 3 -8.29 -4.37 -3.22
N GLY A 4 -7.90 -5.56 -2.77
CA GLY A 4 -7.33 -5.74 -1.42
C GLY A 4 -5.87 -5.32 -1.25
N TRP A 5 -5.46 -4.30 -1.99
CA TRP A 5 -4.24 -3.56 -1.72
C TRP A 5 -4.37 -2.79 -0.40
N VAL A 6 -3.28 -2.24 0.12
CA VAL A 6 -3.24 -1.59 1.45
C VAL A 6 -4.34 -0.55 1.64
N SER A 7 -4.55 0.34 0.65
CA SER A 7 -5.60 1.36 0.71
C SER A 7 -7.02 0.76 0.64
N GLY A 8 -7.22 -0.29 -0.16
CA GLY A 8 -8.50 -0.97 -0.26
C GLY A 8 -8.85 -1.77 1.00
N ALA A 9 -7.86 -2.33 1.71
CA ALA A 9 -8.08 -2.97 3.01
C ALA A 9 -8.51 -1.94 4.08
N VAL A 10 -7.87 -0.77 4.12
CA VAL A 10 -8.29 0.34 5.02
C VAL A 10 -9.71 0.78 4.70
N LEU A 11 -10.04 0.95 3.42
CA LEU A 11 -11.38 1.35 3.00
C LEU A 11 -12.43 0.28 3.31
N ALA A 12 -12.14 -0.99 3.04
CA ALA A 12 -13.03 -2.10 3.37
C ALA A 12 -13.30 -2.16 4.89
N ASN A 13 -12.27 -2.00 5.72
CA ASN A 13 -12.42 -1.95 7.17
C ASN A 13 -13.33 -0.80 7.62
N ARG A 14 -13.20 0.40 7.03
CA ARG A 14 -14.07 1.54 7.39
C ARG A 14 -15.51 1.33 6.92
N LEU A 15 -15.70 0.90 5.67
CA LEU A 15 -17.03 0.66 5.12
C LEU A 15 -17.76 -0.48 5.84
N SER A 16 -17.03 -1.46 6.40
CA SER A 16 -17.62 -2.56 7.17
C SER A 16 -18.34 -2.10 8.45
N ASN A 17 -18.02 -0.91 8.96
CA ASN A 17 -18.68 -0.33 10.14
C ASN A 17 -19.92 0.52 9.81
N LEU A 18 -20.25 0.68 8.52
CA LEU A 18 -21.42 1.43 8.09
C LEU A 18 -22.58 0.48 7.78
N GLU A 19 -23.73 0.76 8.35
CA GLU A 19 -24.96 0.02 8.04
C GLU A 19 -25.37 0.26 6.57
N ASN A 20 -26.00 -0.73 5.95
CA ASN A 20 -26.61 -0.64 4.61
C ASN A 20 -25.66 -0.44 3.41
N ILE A 21 -24.35 -0.67 3.56
CA ILE A 21 -23.40 -0.66 2.42
C ILE A 21 -23.07 -2.10 1.99
N LYS A 22 -23.37 -2.45 0.74
CA LYS A 22 -22.89 -3.69 0.11
C LYS A 22 -21.64 -3.39 -0.72
N TYR A 23 -20.55 -4.09 -0.45
CA TYR A 23 -19.32 -3.99 -1.22
C TYR A 23 -18.77 -5.37 -1.54
N TYR A 24 -18.09 -5.45 -2.69
CA TYR A 24 -17.34 -6.64 -3.10
C TYR A 24 -15.87 -6.36 -2.93
N PHE A 25 -15.19 -7.24 -2.20
CA PHE A 25 -13.76 -7.20 -1.99
C PHE A 25 -13.12 -8.30 -2.83
N TRP A 26 -12.24 -7.91 -3.74
CA TRP A 26 -11.63 -8.84 -4.69
C TRP A 26 -10.12 -8.67 -4.71
N GLU A 27 -9.40 -9.76 -4.55
CA GLU A 27 -7.95 -9.85 -4.74
C GLU A 27 -7.72 -10.92 -5.79
N GLY A 28 -6.99 -10.59 -6.85
CA GLY A 28 -6.74 -11.51 -7.96
C GLY A 28 -5.85 -12.71 -7.63
N VAL A 29 -5.35 -12.88 -6.39
CA VAL A 29 -4.45 -13.98 -6.01
C VAL A 29 -4.65 -14.54 -4.59
N LEU A 30 -4.59 -15.88 -4.54
CA LEU A 30 -4.55 -16.86 -3.45
C LEU A 30 -4.30 -16.33 -2.02
N LYS A 31 -5.30 -16.55 -1.16
CA LYS A 31 -5.29 -16.38 0.30
C LYS A 31 -4.18 -17.19 1.01
N ASP A 32 -3.70 -18.25 0.36
CA ASP A 32 -2.97 -19.35 1.00
C ASP A 32 -1.44 -19.23 0.92
N ARG A 33 -0.86 -18.03 0.74
CA ARG A 33 0.62 -17.88 0.69
C ARG A 33 1.20 -16.85 1.65
N LEU A 34 0.39 -16.29 2.56
CA LEU A 34 0.84 -15.29 3.56
C LEU A 34 1.97 -15.81 4.46
N PHE A 35 2.04 -17.12 4.72
CA PHE A 35 3.08 -17.72 5.57
C PHE A 35 4.49 -17.61 4.99
N LEU A 36 4.65 -17.35 3.70
CA LEU A 36 5.95 -17.17 3.05
C LEU A 36 6.58 -15.80 3.36
N VAL A 37 5.79 -14.86 3.90
CA VAL A 37 6.15 -13.44 4.07
C VAL A 37 6.06 -13.01 5.54
N SER A 38 6.01 -13.96 6.47
CA SER A 38 5.86 -13.69 7.91
C SER A 38 7.10 -13.11 8.59
N SER A 39 8.21 -12.95 7.87
CA SER A 39 9.51 -12.56 8.41
C SER A 39 10.20 -11.60 7.44
N THR A 40 10.71 -10.47 7.94
CA THR A 40 11.34 -9.39 7.14
C THR A 40 12.60 -9.85 6.40
N ASP A 41 13.31 -10.83 6.93
CA ASP A 41 14.48 -11.48 6.32
C ASP A 41 14.14 -12.26 5.03
N ARG A 42 12.87 -12.59 4.81
CA ARG A 42 12.41 -13.32 3.61
C ARG A 42 12.02 -12.40 2.46
N ASN A 43 11.91 -11.09 2.67
CA ASN A 43 11.49 -10.13 1.64
C ASN A 43 12.38 -10.20 0.39
N GLY A 44 13.71 -10.21 0.55
CA GLY A 44 14.64 -10.37 -0.57
C GLY A 44 14.50 -11.71 -1.31
N LYS A 45 14.05 -12.78 -0.63
CA LYS A 45 13.85 -14.12 -1.21
C LYS A 45 12.51 -14.26 -1.96
N VAL A 46 11.54 -13.38 -1.70
CA VAL A 46 10.21 -13.40 -2.35
C VAL A 46 10.07 -12.38 -3.46
N ILE A 47 10.93 -11.35 -3.49
CA ILE A 47 10.85 -10.27 -4.47
C ILE A 47 11.03 -10.76 -5.91
N ASN A 48 11.77 -11.84 -6.16
CA ASN A 48 11.95 -12.39 -7.51
C ASN A 48 11.01 -13.57 -7.82
N ARG A 49 9.97 -13.81 -7.01
CA ARG A 49 9.03 -14.92 -7.20
C ARG A 49 7.75 -14.46 -7.91
N PRO A 50 7.50 -14.83 -9.19
CA PRO A 50 6.30 -14.41 -9.93
C PRO A 50 4.97 -14.83 -9.31
N VAL A 51 5.02 -15.83 -8.42
CA VAL A 51 3.87 -16.32 -7.66
C VAL A 51 3.42 -15.31 -6.60
N LEU A 52 4.33 -14.47 -6.10
CA LEU A 52 4.12 -13.53 -5.00
C LEU A 52 4.38 -12.06 -5.40
N ASN A 53 5.04 -11.83 -6.53
CA ASN A 53 5.33 -10.52 -7.09
C ASN A 53 4.87 -10.47 -8.56
N TRP A 54 4.29 -9.35 -8.98
CA TRP A 54 4.01 -9.08 -10.40
C TRP A 54 5.27 -8.91 -11.25
N CYS A 55 6.42 -8.65 -10.62
CA CYS A 55 7.73 -8.53 -11.26
C CYS A 55 7.74 -7.51 -12.41
N PHE A 56 7.08 -6.35 -12.23
CA PHE A 56 7.14 -5.29 -13.23
C PHE A 56 8.55 -4.76 -13.40
N SER A 57 8.79 -4.18 -14.57
CA SER A 57 10.05 -3.54 -14.93
C SER A 57 9.72 -2.27 -15.72
N SER A 58 10.52 -1.22 -15.53
CA SER A 58 10.39 -0.02 -16.35
C SER A 58 10.75 -0.34 -17.81
N GLU A 59 10.29 0.52 -18.72
CA GLU A 59 10.95 0.63 -20.02
C GLU A 59 12.35 1.24 -19.85
N PRO A 60 13.30 0.95 -20.76
CA PRO A 60 14.56 1.66 -20.83
C PRO A 60 14.34 3.15 -21.07
N ASP A 61 15.13 3.99 -20.41
CA ASP A 61 15.10 5.43 -20.60
C ASP A 61 16.51 6.03 -20.53
N GLU A 62 16.70 7.24 -21.06
CA GLU A 62 17.98 7.95 -20.95
C GLU A 62 18.36 8.20 -19.49
N GLY A 63 17.38 8.51 -18.62
CA GLY A 63 17.61 8.71 -17.18
C GLY A 63 18.07 7.45 -16.44
N SER A 64 17.87 6.26 -17.02
CA SER A 64 18.36 4.99 -16.49
C SER A 64 19.61 4.47 -17.21
N GLY A 65 20.21 5.27 -18.10
CA GLY A 65 21.35 4.85 -18.93
C GLY A 65 20.99 3.73 -19.92
N GLY A 66 19.73 3.66 -20.36
CA GLY A 66 19.21 2.59 -21.21
C GLY A 66 18.93 1.27 -20.47
N GLY A 67 19.05 1.26 -19.13
CA GLY A 67 18.73 0.10 -18.30
C GLY A 67 17.24 0.01 -17.95
N ARG A 68 16.75 -1.21 -17.70
CA ARG A 68 15.43 -1.42 -17.10
C ARG A 68 15.54 -1.47 -15.58
N ILE A 69 14.63 -0.80 -14.88
CA ILE A 69 14.61 -0.75 -13.41
C ILE A 69 13.53 -1.72 -12.90
N PRO A 70 13.89 -2.73 -12.08
CA PRO A 70 12.91 -3.61 -11.43
C PRO A 70 11.96 -2.83 -10.52
N THR A 71 10.65 -3.03 -10.70
CA THR A 71 9.60 -2.38 -9.92
C THR A 71 8.73 -3.46 -9.24
N PRO A 72 9.17 -4.02 -8.11
CA PRO A 72 8.44 -5.10 -7.44
C PRO A 72 7.11 -4.63 -6.86
N ARG A 73 6.04 -5.41 -7.08
CA ARG A 73 4.67 -5.18 -6.59
C ARG A 73 4.06 -6.49 -6.10
N GLY A 74 3.65 -6.53 -4.83
CA GLY A 74 3.10 -7.76 -4.26
C GLY A 74 1.81 -8.18 -4.93
N LYS A 75 1.75 -9.46 -5.26
CA LYS A 75 0.63 -10.15 -5.88
C LYS A 75 -0.08 -11.00 -4.82
N MET A 76 -0.59 -10.36 -3.78
CA MET A 76 -1.30 -10.97 -2.67
C MET A 76 -2.06 -9.93 -1.86
N LEU A 77 -2.98 -10.39 -1.02
CA LEU A 77 -3.69 -9.55 -0.05
C LEU A 77 -2.72 -8.71 0.77
N GLY A 78 -2.98 -7.40 0.85
CA GLY A 78 -2.12 -6.47 1.56
C GLY A 78 -0.85 -6.08 0.80
N SER A 79 -0.68 -6.48 -0.48
CA SER A 79 0.32 -6.13 -1.53
C SER A 79 1.69 -5.56 -1.11
N SER A 80 1.76 -4.57 -0.23
CA SER A 80 2.98 -4.15 0.44
C SER A 80 3.59 -5.20 1.38
N SER A 81 2.95 -6.35 1.60
CA SER A 81 3.51 -7.40 2.47
C SER A 81 4.90 -7.87 2.05
N ILE A 82 5.26 -7.79 0.76
CA ILE A 82 6.60 -8.13 0.25
C ILE A 82 7.61 -6.98 0.32
N MET A 83 7.16 -5.78 0.73
CA MET A 83 8.01 -4.60 0.83
C MET A 83 8.75 -4.61 2.17
N GLU A 84 9.85 -3.86 2.25
CA GLU A 84 10.49 -3.59 3.53
C GLU A 84 9.56 -2.80 4.45
N MET A 85 9.65 -3.10 5.75
CA MET A 85 8.76 -2.58 6.79
C MET A 85 9.19 -1.18 7.29
N VAL A 86 9.73 -0.35 6.41
CA VAL A 86 10.13 1.02 6.76
C VAL A 86 8.89 1.90 6.77
N PHE A 87 8.63 2.51 7.91
CA PHE A 87 7.50 3.42 8.10
C PHE A 87 8.00 4.84 8.34
N VAL A 88 7.96 5.65 7.28
CA VAL A 88 8.31 7.07 7.28
C VAL A 88 7.13 7.84 6.71
N ARG A 89 6.84 9.03 7.27
CA ARG A 89 5.81 9.94 6.74
C ARG A 89 6.45 10.95 5.79
N GLY A 90 5.68 11.45 4.84
CA GLY A 90 6.09 12.58 3.98
C GLY A 90 6.38 13.85 4.80
N GLN A 91 7.10 14.78 4.20
CA GLN A 91 7.38 16.09 4.79
C GLN A 91 6.12 16.95 4.77
N PRO A 92 5.87 17.84 5.76
CA PRO A 92 4.70 18.72 5.77
C PRO A 92 4.51 19.51 4.46
N GLN A 93 5.61 19.95 3.86
CA GLN A 93 5.64 20.70 2.61
C GLN A 93 5.04 19.93 1.44
N ASP A 94 5.15 18.60 1.41
CA ASP A 94 4.59 17.77 0.34
C ASP A 94 3.06 17.85 0.33
N TYR A 95 2.44 17.77 1.52
CA TYR A 95 0.99 17.84 1.69
C TYR A 95 0.47 19.26 1.42
N ASP A 96 1.17 20.27 1.93
CA ASP A 96 0.79 21.66 1.70
C ASP A 96 0.91 22.03 0.22
N HIS A 97 1.93 21.50 -0.47
CA HIS A 97 2.05 21.62 -1.92
C HIS A 97 0.87 20.98 -2.65
N TRP A 98 0.44 19.77 -2.27
CA TRP A 98 -0.76 19.16 -2.85
C TRP A 98 -2.01 20.02 -2.64
N ALA A 99 -2.16 20.63 -1.47
CA ALA A 99 -3.28 21.54 -1.20
C ALA A 99 -3.22 22.80 -2.09
N GLN A 100 -2.02 23.35 -2.31
CA GLN A 100 -1.80 24.50 -3.20
C GLN A 100 -2.11 24.18 -4.67
N LEU A 101 -1.88 22.94 -5.11
CA LEU A 101 -2.28 22.45 -6.44
C LEU A 101 -3.82 22.29 -6.60
N GLY A 102 -4.60 22.68 -5.59
CA GLY A 102 -6.06 22.66 -5.63
C GLY A 102 -6.71 21.47 -4.92
N ASN A 103 -5.91 20.54 -4.35
CA ASN A 103 -6.43 19.39 -3.60
C ASN A 103 -6.83 19.81 -2.18
N ARG A 104 -7.96 20.51 -2.07
CA ARG A 104 -8.50 20.96 -0.77
C ARG A 104 -8.67 19.77 0.17
N GLY A 105 -8.26 19.95 1.43
CA GLY A 105 -8.29 18.89 2.46
C GLY A 105 -7.03 18.01 2.54
N TRP A 106 -6.04 18.23 1.66
CA TRP A 106 -4.78 17.47 1.65
C TRP A 106 -3.60 18.20 2.29
N SER A 107 -3.82 19.27 3.06
CA SER A 107 -2.75 19.97 3.78
C SER A 107 -2.23 19.14 4.96
N PHE A 108 -1.01 19.42 5.42
CA PHE A 108 -0.42 18.67 6.54
C PHE A 108 -1.28 18.74 7.82
N PRO A 109 -1.87 19.89 8.21
CA PRO A 109 -2.77 19.94 9.36
C PRO A 109 -4.00 19.04 9.22
N MET A 110 -4.63 18.99 8.03
CA MET A 110 -5.79 18.14 7.77
C MET A 110 -5.41 16.65 7.80
N TYR A 111 -4.27 16.31 7.20
CA TYR A 111 -3.72 14.97 7.27
C TYR A 111 -3.45 14.54 8.72
N PHE A 112 -2.81 15.40 9.52
CA PHE A 112 -2.49 15.11 10.92
C PHE A 112 -3.76 14.96 11.78
N GLN A 113 -4.80 15.77 11.52
CA GLN A 113 -6.09 15.61 12.16
C GLN A 113 -6.72 14.25 11.87
N SER A 114 -6.68 13.80 10.61
CA SER A 114 -7.20 12.49 10.22
C SER A 114 -6.52 11.32 10.93
N LEU A 115 -5.25 11.48 11.35
CA LEU A 115 -4.53 10.48 12.14
C LEU A 115 -5.02 10.42 13.58
N LYS A 116 -5.33 11.58 14.19
CA LYS A 116 -5.82 11.68 15.57
C LYS A 116 -7.22 11.10 15.74
N ASP A 117 -8.06 11.27 14.73
CA ASP A 117 -9.46 10.82 14.73
C ASP A 117 -9.61 9.27 14.65
N GLY A 118 -8.49 8.54 14.68
CA GLY A 118 -8.47 7.12 15.05
C GLY A 118 -8.40 6.17 13.86
N VAL A 119 -7.22 6.02 13.26
CA VAL A 119 -7.05 5.13 12.10
C VAL A 119 -6.30 3.84 12.42
N ILE A 120 -5.54 3.75 13.51
CA ILE A 120 -4.87 2.48 13.88
C ILE A 120 -4.73 2.37 15.41
N ARG A 121 -5.61 1.59 16.06
CA ARG A 121 -5.35 1.03 17.40
C ARG A 121 -4.82 -0.39 17.22
N TRP A 122 -3.51 -0.59 17.34
CA TRP A 122 -2.96 -1.93 17.52
C TRP A 122 -3.23 -2.38 18.96
N ARG A 123 -4.23 -3.23 19.18
CA ARG A 123 -4.32 -4.03 20.41
C ARG A 123 -3.76 -5.41 20.09
N PHE A 124 -2.53 -5.66 20.52
CA PHE A 124 -2.07 -7.03 20.72
C PHE A 124 -2.74 -7.54 22.00
N ARG A 125 -3.58 -8.57 21.88
CA ARG A 125 -3.91 -9.45 22.99
C ARG A 125 -2.96 -10.64 22.93
#